data_AF-X0ZH98-F1
#
_entry.id   AF-X0ZH98-F1
#
_cell.length_a   1.000
_cell.length_b   1.000
_cell.length_c   1.000
_cell.angle_alpha   90.00
_cell.angle_beta   90.00
_cell.angle_gamma   90.00
#
_symmetry.space_group_name_H-M   'P 1'
#
loop_
_entity.id
_entity.type
_entity.pdbx_description
1 polymer ?
#
loop_
_entity_poly.entity_id
_entity_poly.type
_entity_poly.pdbx_seq_one_letter_code
_entity_poly.pdbx_strand_id
1 'polypeptide(L)'
;MEAELVKGILYTELSDEIGPNPFVWLGDVPQTIRIHISVKTITVLSGESGLIPESLVILPFPSLNLKGLIKYVKWEDESRRGGIGQGAITLLFKESDDVIFYKYLNYFEKPFEEVAEKIIQLQKLKAPRENYIDLFNELFLTINQFLEELKNNEIAEENAKAFPDKKIKEANLINYKYKIIICGDPSVGKSSLILRFTNNAFRRHYIPTLGVNVSDKI
;
A
#
# COMPACT_ATOMS: atom_id res chain seq x y z
N MET A 1 11.86 -0.22 -13.90
CA MET A 1 11.33 -1.35 -13.11
C MET A 1 10.33 -0.76 -12.16
N GLU A 2 9.04 -1.04 -12.37
CA GLU A 2 7.99 -0.60 -11.44
C GLU A 2 8.21 -1.29 -10.09
N ALA A 3 8.20 -0.51 -9.02
CA ALA A 3 8.29 -1.05 -7.69
C ALA A 3 6.96 -1.75 -7.37
N GLU A 4 6.98 -3.07 -7.35
CA GLU A 4 5.86 -3.88 -6.89
C GLU A 4 5.59 -3.56 -5.41
N LEU A 5 4.51 -2.80 -5.14
CA LEU A 5 4.16 -2.28 -3.81
C LEU A 5 3.78 -3.40 -2.85
N VAL A 6 3.16 -4.46 -3.38
CA VAL A 6 2.84 -5.68 -2.65
C VAL A 6 4.00 -6.68 -2.81
N LYS A 7 4.44 -7.29 -1.71
CA LYS A 7 5.52 -8.29 -1.68
C LYS A 7 5.01 -9.72 -1.57
N GLY A 8 3.78 -9.89 -1.09
CA GLY A 8 3.13 -11.17 -0.98
C GLY A 8 1.86 -11.08 -0.16
N ILE A 9 1.06 -12.13 -0.23
CA ILE A 9 -0.11 -12.30 0.63
C ILE A 9 0.01 -13.66 1.32
N LEU A 10 -0.32 -13.72 2.60
CA LEU A 10 -0.25 -14.91 3.42
C LEU A 10 -1.58 -15.11 4.14
N TYR A 11 -2.12 -16.32 4.07
CA TYR A 11 -3.17 -16.76 4.98
C TYR A 11 -2.56 -17.69 6.02
N THR A 12 -2.67 -17.27 7.28
CA THR A 12 -2.24 -18.05 8.43
C THR A 12 -3.47 -18.60 9.13
N GLU A 13 -3.45 -19.89 9.41
CA GLU A 13 -4.45 -20.56 10.20
C GLU A 13 -3.87 -20.91 11.57
N LEU A 14 -4.64 -20.72 12.63
CA LEU A 14 -4.25 -21.20 13.95
C LEU A 14 -4.68 -22.66 14.12
N SER A 15 -3.72 -23.58 14.09
CA SER A 15 -3.94 -25.00 14.37
C SER A 15 -3.82 -25.26 15.87
N ASP A 16 -4.73 -26.07 16.42
CA ASP A 16 -4.66 -26.52 17.82
C ASP A 16 -3.45 -27.42 18.11
N GLU A 17 -2.92 -28.09 17.10
CA GLU A 17 -1.81 -29.06 17.24
C GLU A 17 -0.45 -28.44 16.92
N ILE A 18 -0.37 -27.61 15.87
CA ILE A 18 0.88 -27.10 15.30
C ILE A 18 1.08 -25.60 15.63
N GLY A 19 0.02 -24.91 16.05
CA GLY A 19 0.02 -23.47 16.25
C GLY A 19 -0.17 -22.70 14.93
N PRO A 20 0.33 -21.45 14.84
CA PRO A 20 0.21 -20.62 13.64
C PRO A 20 0.88 -21.25 12.41
N ASN A 21 0.09 -21.61 11.40
CA ASN A 21 0.56 -22.28 10.19
C ASN A 21 0.23 -21.48 8.91
N PRO A 22 1.23 -21.17 8.05
CA PRO A 22 0.98 -20.53 6.76
C PRO A 22 0.31 -21.50 5.77
N PHE A 23 -1.02 -21.44 5.64
CA PHE A 23 -1.80 -22.35 4.80
C PHE A 23 -1.71 -22.01 3.31
N VAL A 24 -1.87 -20.74 2.95
CA VAL A 24 -1.73 -20.24 1.57
C VAL A 24 -0.82 -19.03 1.54
N TRP A 25 0.01 -18.93 0.49
CA TRP A 25 0.84 -17.77 0.25
C TRP A 25 0.97 -17.49 -1.24
N LEU A 26 1.09 -16.21 -1.57
CA LEU A 26 1.42 -15.70 -2.89
C LEU A 26 2.67 -14.81 -2.79
N GLY A 27 3.45 -14.78 -3.85
CA GLY A 27 4.74 -14.07 -3.89
C GLY A 27 5.93 -14.93 -3.43
N ASP A 28 7.13 -14.43 -3.71
CA ASP A 28 8.38 -15.11 -3.38
C ASP A 28 8.80 -14.82 -1.93
N VAL A 29 8.09 -15.45 -0.99
CA VAL A 29 8.37 -15.34 0.45
C VAL A 29 8.96 -16.66 0.97
N PRO A 30 10.24 -16.67 1.39
CA PRO A 30 10.89 -17.84 1.97
C PRO A 30 10.11 -18.46 3.14
N GLN A 31 10.20 -19.77 3.30
CA GLN A 31 9.45 -20.50 4.33
C GLN A 31 9.73 -19.99 5.75
N THR A 32 11.00 -19.71 6.07
CA THR A 32 11.41 -19.17 7.37
C THR A 32 10.74 -17.83 7.66
N ILE A 33 10.63 -16.97 6.64
CA ILE A 33 9.95 -15.68 6.73
C ILE A 33 8.45 -15.85 6.91
N ARG A 34 7.82 -16.77 6.16
CA ARG A 34 6.39 -17.08 6.30
C ARG A 34 6.03 -17.52 7.73
N ILE A 35 6.81 -18.43 8.31
CA ILE A 35 6.61 -18.89 9.69
C ILE A 35 6.76 -17.73 10.68
N HIS A 36 7.82 -16.92 10.54
CA HIS A 36 8.03 -15.77 11.41
C HIS A 36 6.85 -14.77 11.36
N ILE A 37 6.32 -14.50 10.16
CA ILE A 37 5.15 -13.64 9.97
C ILE A 37 3.92 -14.26 10.62
N SER A 38 3.63 -15.53 10.34
CA SER A 38 2.49 -16.27 10.91
C SER A 38 2.49 -16.25 12.44
N VAL A 39 3.62 -16.57 13.06
CA VAL A 39 3.75 -16.59 14.52
C VAL A 39 3.47 -15.21 15.10
N LYS A 40 4.09 -14.17 14.56
CA LYS A 40 3.92 -12.80 15.07
C LYS A 40 2.47 -12.32 14.90
N THR A 41 1.87 -12.53 13.73
CA THR A 41 0.48 -12.13 13.44
C THR A 41 -0.50 -12.75 14.44
N ILE A 42 -0.39 -14.05 14.72
CA ILE A 42 -1.29 -14.71 15.68
C ILE A 42 -0.93 -14.36 17.13
N THR A 43 0.33 -14.18 17.49
CA THR A 43 0.73 -13.82 18.85
C THR A 43 0.14 -12.47 19.28
N VAL A 44 0.03 -11.52 18.35
CA VAL A 44 -0.60 -10.22 18.62
C VAL A 44 -2.07 -10.37 18.98
N LEU A 45 -2.82 -11.25 18.29
CA LEU A 45 -4.20 -11.59 18.67
C LEU A 45 -4.31 -12.17 20.08
N SER A 46 -3.40 -13.08 20.44
CA SER A 46 -3.41 -13.73 21.75
C SER A 46 -3.05 -12.75 22.88
N GLY A 47 -2.29 -11.68 22.59
CA GLY A 47 -1.91 -10.65 23.55
C GLY A 47 -3.03 -9.69 23.95
N GLU A 48 -4.05 -9.49 23.10
CA GLU A 48 -5.16 -8.55 23.35
C GLU A 48 -6.36 -9.20 24.07
N SER A 49 -6.10 -10.11 25.02
CA SER A 49 -7.14 -10.82 25.79
C SER A 49 -8.18 -11.57 24.93
N GLY A 50 -7.82 -11.90 23.68
CA GLY A 50 -8.70 -12.59 22.73
C GLY A 50 -9.71 -11.68 22.02
N LEU A 51 -9.60 -10.36 22.14
CA LEU A 51 -10.34 -9.43 21.27
C LEU A 51 -9.71 -9.47 19.88
N ILE A 52 -10.51 -9.88 18.90
CA ILE A 52 -10.10 -9.89 17.50
C ILE A 52 -10.56 -8.56 16.89
N PRO A 53 -9.66 -7.74 16.35
CA PRO A 53 -10.04 -6.52 15.65
C PRO A 53 -10.98 -6.82 14.48
N GLU A 54 -12.12 -6.12 14.43
CA GLU A 54 -13.05 -6.20 13.29
C GLU A 54 -12.49 -5.48 12.06
N SER A 55 -11.68 -4.44 12.24
CA SER A 55 -11.05 -3.69 11.16
C SER A 55 -9.67 -4.24 10.79
N LEU A 56 -9.17 -3.82 9.63
CA LEU A 56 -7.79 -4.00 9.23
C LEU A 56 -6.82 -3.36 10.21
N VAL A 57 -5.71 -4.06 10.45
CA VAL A 57 -4.62 -3.61 11.32
C VAL A 57 -3.30 -3.63 10.55
N ILE A 58 -2.46 -2.62 10.76
CA ILE A 58 -1.11 -2.61 10.22
C ILE A 58 -0.14 -3.07 11.31
N LEU A 59 0.64 -4.11 11.02
CA LEU A 59 1.65 -4.66 11.92
C LEU A 59 3.05 -4.58 11.29
N PRO A 60 4.05 -4.01 11.99
CA PRO A 60 5.40 -3.94 11.46
C PRO A 60 6.17 -5.27 11.63
N PHE A 61 7.06 -5.58 10.69
CA PHE A 61 8.06 -6.65 10.76
C PHE A 61 9.47 -6.05 10.57
N PRO A 62 10.03 -5.38 11.59
CA PRO A 62 11.24 -4.57 11.43
C PRO A 62 12.47 -5.35 10.95
N SER A 63 12.61 -6.61 11.39
CA SER A 63 13.70 -7.50 10.97
C SER A 63 13.69 -7.84 9.48
N LEU A 64 12.58 -7.56 8.79
CA LEU A 64 12.39 -7.83 7.36
C LEU A 64 12.26 -6.54 6.54
N ASN A 65 12.23 -5.35 7.17
CA ASN A 65 11.90 -4.08 6.54
C ASN A 65 10.53 -4.12 5.80
N LEU A 66 9.59 -4.89 6.35
CA LEU A 66 8.24 -5.09 5.84
C LEU A 66 7.20 -4.65 6.88
N LYS A 67 6.01 -4.32 6.40
CA LYS A 67 4.79 -4.20 7.20
C LYS A 67 3.72 -5.11 6.59
N GLY A 68 2.78 -5.53 7.44
CA GLY A 68 1.65 -6.35 7.06
C GLY A 68 0.35 -5.60 7.30
N LEU A 69 -0.52 -5.58 6.30
CA LEU A 69 -1.92 -5.22 6.44
C LEU A 69 -2.71 -6.49 6.75
N ILE A 70 -3.36 -6.54 7.90
CA ILE A 70 -3.88 -7.76 8.48
C ILE A 70 -5.39 -7.67 8.67
N LYS A 71 -6.11 -8.66 8.14
CA LYS A 71 -7.52 -8.94 8.49
C LYS A 71 -7.58 -10.25 9.24
N TYR A 72 -8.22 -10.23 10.40
CA TYR A 72 -8.44 -11.44 11.17
C TYR A 72 -9.77 -12.07 10.80
N VAL A 73 -9.79 -13.40 10.85
CA VAL A 73 -10.95 -14.21 10.47
C VAL A 73 -11.24 -15.20 11.59
N LYS A 74 -12.51 -15.30 11.97
CA LYS A 74 -13.00 -16.24 12.96
C LYS A 74 -14.21 -16.98 12.40
N TRP A 75 -14.29 -18.28 12.65
CA TRP A 75 -15.44 -19.09 12.28
C TRP A 75 -15.78 -20.08 13.39
N GLU A 76 -17.01 -20.59 13.37
CA GLU A 76 -17.43 -21.68 14.25
C GLU A 76 -16.95 -23.01 13.68
N ASP A 77 -16.31 -23.81 14.52
CA ASP A 77 -15.80 -25.13 14.19
C ASP A 77 -15.83 -26.02 15.45
N GLU A 78 -16.89 -26.80 15.60
CA GLU A 78 -17.10 -27.69 16.76
C GLU A 78 -16.00 -28.77 16.90
N SER A 79 -15.24 -29.03 15.84
CA SER A 79 -14.13 -29.99 15.91
C SER A 79 -12.89 -29.46 16.62
N ARG A 80 -12.81 -28.14 16.85
CA ARG A 80 -11.69 -27.46 17.52
C ARG A 80 -11.93 -27.22 19.00
N ARG A 81 -10.84 -27.06 19.75
CA ARG A 81 -10.91 -26.69 21.16
C ARG A 81 -11.54 -25.31 21.30
N GLY A 82 -12.65 -25.24 22.03
CA GLY A 82 -13.44 -24.01 22.19
C GLY A 82 -14.41 -23.73 21.04
N GLY A 83 -14.60 -24.66 20.11
CA GLY A 83 -15.63 -24.58 19.06
C GLY A 83 -15.40 -23.48 18.02
N ILE A 84 -14.19 -22.93 17.95
CA ILE A 84 -13.88 -21.74 17.16
C ILE A 84 -12.57 -21.97 16.39
N GLY A 85 -12.61 -21.71 15.08
CA GLY A 85 -11.42 -21.56 14.25
C GLY A 85 -11.02 -20.10 14.09
N GLN A 86 -9.72 -19.86 13.97
CA GLN A 86 -9.13 -18.53 13.83
C GLN A 86 -8.06 -18.53 12.74
N GLY A 87 -7.94 -17.41 12.05
CA GLY A 87 -6.91 -17.19 11.06
C GLY A 87 -6.69 -15.70 10.77
N ALA A 88 -5.71 -15.42 9.91
CA ALA A 88 -5.34 -14.07 9.55
C ALA A 88 -4.89 -14.01 8.09
N ILE A 89 -5.44 -13.06 7.34
CA ILE A 89 -4.95 -12.65 6.04
C ILE A 89 -3.91 -11.56 6.29
N THR A 90 -2.71 -11.69 5.73
CA THR A 90 -1.62 -10.71 5.84
C THR A 90 -1.13 -10.34 4.45
N LEU A 91 -1.34 -9.10 4.04
CA LEU A 91 -0.71 -8.53 2.85
C LEU A 91 0.58 -7.82 3.23
N LEU A 92 1.68 -8.20 2.60
CA LEU A 92 3.02 -7.68 2.90
C LEU A 92 3.39 -6.57 1.94
N PHE A 93 3.96 -5.50 2.48
CA PHE A 93 4.49 -4.36 1.73
C PHE A 93 5.75 -3.82 2.39
N LYS A 94 6.55 -3.04 1.66
CA LYS A 94 7.78 -2.46 2.23
C LYS A 94 7.46 -1.36 3.21
N GLU A 95 8.26 -1.25 4.25
CA GLU A 95 8.15 -0.14 5.20
C GLU A 95 8.32 1.24 4.55
N SER A 96 9.12 1.35 3.47
CA SER A 96 9.28 2.59 2.69
C SER A 96 8.00 3.06 2.00
N ASP A 97 7.04 2.16 1.80
CA ASP A 97 5.85 2.39 0.99
C ASP A 97 4.59 2.52 1.87
N ASP A 98 4.75 2.60 3.19
CA ASP A 98 3.65 2.48 4.16
C ASP A 98 2.60 3.60 4.08
N VAL A 99 3.01 4.80 3.66
CA VAL A 99 2.15 5.99 3.57
C VAL A 99 0.90 5.73 2.75
N ILE A 100 0.99 5.01 1.62
CA ILE A 100 -0.16 4.71 0.76
C ILE A 100 -1.15 3.78 1.48
N PHE A 101 -0.65 2.79 2.23
CA PHE A 101 -1.49 1.84 2.95
C PHE A 101 -2.19 2.48 4.14
N TYR A 102 -1.54 3.39 4.87
CA TYR A 102 -2.21 4.17 5.92
C TYR A 102 -3.26 5.12 5.34
N LYS A 103 -2.93 5.84 4.25
CA LYS A 103 -3.83 6.84 3.65
C LYS A 103 -5.11 6.20 3.10
N TYR A 104 -4.99 5.02 2.51
CA TYR A 104 -6.09 4.34 1.83
C TYR A 104 -6.61 3.10 2.59
N LEU A 105 -6.33 2.99 3.89
CA LEU A 105 -6.72 1.84 4.71
C LEU A 105 -8.20 1.44 4.54
N ASN A 106 -9.09 2.42 4.59
CA ASN A 106 -10.53 2.21 4.45
C ASN A 106 -10.96 1.64 3.09
N TYR A 107 -10.17 1.85 2.03
CA TYR A 107 -10.44 1.29 0.70
C TYR A 107 -10.09 -0.20 0.62
N PHE A 108 -9.14 -0.65 1.45
CA PHE A 108 -8.76 -2.07 1.52
C PHE A 108 -9.71 -2.88 2.40
N GLU A 109 -10.47 -2.26 3.31
CA GLU A 109 -11.39 -2.98 4.22
C GLU A 109 -12.34 -3.91 3.46
N LYS A 110 -13.03 -3.36 2.45
CA LYS A 110 -14.07 -4.09 1.72
C LYS A 110 -13.52 -5.35 1.01
N PRO A 111 -12.45 -5.30 0.20
CA PRO A 111 -11.86 -6.51 -0.39
C PRO A 111 -11.47 -7.57 0.63
N PHE A 112 -10.90 -7.15 1.77
CA PHE A 112 -10.50 -8.09 2.81
C PHE A 112 -11.70 -8.70 3.55
N GLU A 113 -12.77 -7.95 3.77
CA GLU A 113 -14.02 -8.46 4.34
C GLU A 113 -14.65 -9.52 3.42
N GLU A 114 -14.77 -9.21 2.13
CA GLU A 114 -15.34 -10.16 1.14
C GLU A 114 -14.53 -11.47 1.09
N VAL A 115 -13.21 -11.39 1.18
CA VAL A 115 -12.34 -12.58 1.25
C VAL A 115 -12.49 -13.31 2.58
N ALA A 116 -12.60 -12.59 3.70
CA ALA A 116 -12.82 -13.18 5.02
C ALA A 116 -14.13 -13.99 5.05
N GLU A 117 -15.22 -13.44 4.53
CA GLU A 117 -16.51 -14.13 4.41
C GLU A 117 -16.40 -15.40 3.55
N LYS A 118 -15.73 -15.32 2.40
CA LYS A 118 -15.48 -16.48 1.53
C LYS A 118 -14.62 -17.55 2.23
N ILE A 119 -13.61 -17.15 3.00
CA ILE A 119 -12.79 -18.08 3.82
C ILE A 119 -13.65 -18.84 4.81
N ILE A 120 -14.58 -18.16 5.50
CA ILE A 120 -15.49 -18.80 6.46
C ILE A 120 -16.34 -19.88 5.75
N GLN A 121 -16.82 -19.59 4.54
CA GLN A 121 -17.58 -20.55 3.74
C GLN A 121 -16.71 -21.74 3.32
N LEU A 122 -15.49 -21.50 2.83
CA LEU A 122 -14.56 -22.55 2.44
C LEU A 122 -14.18 -23.45 3.63
N GLN A 123 -13.99 -22.87 4.82
CA GLN A 123 -13.71 -23.62 6.05
C GLN A 123 -14.89 -24.51 6.44
N LYS A 124 -16.12 -23.99 6.40
CA LYS A 124 -17.34 -24.77 6.68
C LYS A 124 -17.52 -25.94 5.72
N LEU A 125 -17.18 -25.76 4.45
CA LEU A 125 -17.25 -26.79 3.41
C LEU A 125 -16.04 -27.74 3.41
N LYS A 126 -15.03 -27.49 4.25
CA LYS A 126 -13.74 -28.20 4.23
C LYS A 126 -13.14 -28.25 2.81
N ALA A 127 -13.20 -27.10 2.12
CA ALA A 127 -12.77 -26.98 0.75
C ALA A 127 -11.26 -27.26 0.61
N PRO A 128 -10.82 -27.75 -0.56
CA PRO A 128 -9.41 -28.03 -0.79
C PRO A 128 -8.59 -26.73 -0.93
N ARG A 129 -7.28 -26.84 -0.74
CA ARG A 129 -6.35 -25.69 -0.66
C ARG A 129 -6.35 -24.85 -1.94
N GLU A 130 -6.59 -25.46 -3.09
CA GLU A 130 -6.63 -24.83 -4.41
C GLU A 130 -7.65 -23.68 -4.46
N ASN A 131 -8.83 -23.88 -3.86
CA ASN A 131 -9.87 -22.84 -3.82
C ASN A 131 -9.42 -21.59 -3.06
N TYR A 132 -8.60 -21.76 -2.03
CA TYR A 132 -8.03 -20.63 -1.29
C TYR A 132 -6.98 -19.92 -2.14
N ILE A 133 -6.15 -20.65 -2.88
CA ILE A 133 -5.16 -20.05 -3.78
C ILE A 133 -5.86 -19.16 -4.82
N ASP A 134 -6.93 -19.65 -5.44
CA ASP A 134 -7.72 -18.87 -6.39
C ASP A 134 -8.31 -17.60 -5.74
N LEU A 135 -8.89 -17.74 -4.55
CA LEU A 135 -9.41 -16.62 -3.77
C LEU A 135 -8.33 -15.56 -3.47
N PHE A 136 -7.12 -15.98 -3.08
CA PHE A 136 -6.03 -15.05 -2.81
C PHE A 136 -5.46 -14.42 -4.08
N ASN A 137 -5.50 -15.11 -5.22
CA ASN A 137 -5.11 -14.54 -6.50
C ASN A 137 -6.09 -13.43 -6.92
N GLU A 138 -7.40 -13.65 -6.75
CA GLU A 138 -8.42 -12.60 -6.96
C GLU A 138 -8.16 -11.38 -6.07
N LEU A 139 -7.87 -11.60 -4.78
CA LEU A 139 -7.54 -10.53 -3.85
C LEU A 139 -6.29 -9.75 -4.29
N PHE A 140 -5.23 -10.47 -4.66
CA PHE A 140 -3.99 -9.87 -5.12
C PHE A 140 -4.20 -8.99 -6.36
N LEU A 141 -4.94 -9.48 -7.34
CA LEU A 141 -5.29 -8.70 -8.53
C LEU A 141 -6.10 -7.45 -8.19
N THR A 142 -7.14 -7.61 -7.36
CA THR A 142 -8.00 -6.50 -6.92
C THR A 142 -7.20 -5.41 -6.20
N ILE A 143 -6.30 -5.79 -5.30
CA ILE A 143 -5.49 -4.82 -4.55
C ILE A 143 -4.49 -4.12 -5.46
N ASN A 144 -3.84 -4.84 -6.38
CA ASN A 144 -2.92 -4.21 -7.32
C ASN A 144 -3.64 -3.22 -8.24
N GLN A 145 -4.83 -3.57 -8.74
CA GLN A 145 -5.67 -2.64 -9.52
C GLN A 145 -6.01 -1.39 -8.71
N PHE A 146 -6.42 -1.53 -7.45
CA PHE A 146 -6.66 -0.38 -6.58
C PHE A 146 -5.42 0.47 -6.34
N LEU A 147 -4.25 -0.14 -6.07
CA LEU A 147 -3.02 0.60 -5.89
C LEU A 147 -2.61 1.37 -7.17
N GLU A 148 -2.84 0.79 -8.34
CA GLU A 148 -2.62 1.47 -9.63
C GLU A 148 -3.58 2.64 -9.83
N GLU A 149 -4.88 2.46 -9.57
CA GLU A 149 -5.87 3.53 -9.65
C GLU A 149 -5.54 4.67 -8.68
N LEU A 150 -5.18 4.35 -7.45
CA LEU A 150 -4.80 5.33 -6.43
C LEU A 150 -3.55 6.11 -6.85
N LYS A 151 -2.52 5.43 -7.35
CA LYS A 151 -1.31 6.05 -7.90
C LYS A 151 -1.65 6.99 -9.06
N ASN A 152 -2.52 6.58 -9.97
CA ASN A 152 -2.94 7.40 -11.11
C ASN A 152 -3.72 8.64 -10.65
N ASN A 153 -4.60 8.50 -9.67
CA ASN A 153 -5.35 9.61 -9.08
C ASN A 153 -4.43 10.59 -8.34
N GLU A 154 -3.42 10.12 -7.61
CA GLU A 154 -2.43 10.99 -6.97
C GLU A 154 -1.59 11.75 -8.00
N ILE A 155 -1.16 11.09 -9.08
CA ILE A 155 -0.44 11.74 -10.19
C ILE A 155 -1.34 12.79 -10.86
N ALA A 156 -2.62 12.47 -11.09
CA ALA A 156 -3.58 13.40 -11.69
C ALA A 156 -3.84 14.62 -10.77
N GLU A 157 -4.00 14.41 -9.47
CA GLU A 157 -4.15 15.48 -8.49
C GLU A 157 -2.88 16.32 -8.34
N GLU A 158 -1.70 15.70 -8.31
CA GLU A 158 -0.42 16.43 -8.28
C GLU A 158 -0.23 17.24 -9.55
N ASN A 159 -0.59 16.70 -10.72
CA ASN A 159 -0.55 17.43 -12.00
C ASN A 159 -1.55 18.59 -12.01
N ALA A 160 -2.78 18.39 -11.52
CA ALA A 160 -3.79 19.45 -11.42
C ALA A 160 -3.39 20.54 -10.40
N LYS A 161 -2.73 20.17 -9.30
CA LYS A 161 -2.17 21.11 -8.30
C LYS A 161 -0.91 21.80 -8.81
N ALA A 162 -0.09 21.12 -9.60
CA ALA A 162 1.12 21.67 -10.21
C ALA A 162 0.83 22.60 -11.38
N PHE A 163 -0.28 22.41 -12.08
CA PHE A 163 -0.74 23.23 -13.19
C PHE A 163 -2.21 23.61 -13.00
N PRO A 164 -2.53 24.54 -12.08
CA PRO A 164 -3.89 25.02 -11.94
C PRO A 164 -4.32 25.74 -13.22
N ASP A 165 -5.50 25.41 -13.75
CA ASP A 165 -6.11 26.09 -14.90
C ASP A 165 -6.35 27.57 -14.58
N LYS A 166 -5.34 28.42 -14.82
CA LYS A 166 -5.54 29.84 -14.94
C LYS A 166 -6.14 30.10 -16.32
N LYS A 167 -7.38 30.56 -16.36
CA LYS A 167 -7.92 31.27 -17.53
C LYS A 167 -6.99 32.43 -17.84
N ILE A 168 -6.11 32.25 -18.83
CA ILE A 168 -5.28 33.32 -19.36
C ILE A 168 -6.25 34.31 -20.03
N LYS A 169 -6.44 35.48 -19.43
CA LYS A 169 -7.05 36.60 -20.14
C LYS A 169 -6.10 36.96 -21.27
N GLU A 170 -6.59 36.96 -22.51
CA GLU A 170 -5.83 37.43 -23.66
C GLU A 170 -5.29 38.83 -23.38
N ALA A 171 -3.97 38.93 -23.16
CA ALA A 171 -3.29 40.18 -22.98
C ALA A 171 -2.73 40.61 -24.34
N ASN A 172 -3.17 41.78 -24.81
CA ASN A 172 -2.71 42.42 -26.03
C ASN A 172 -1.17 42.40 -26.14
N LEU A 173 -0.69 42.03 -27.33
CA LEU A 173 0.71 41.83 -27.67
C LEU A 173 1.58 43.06 -27.39
N ILE A 174 2.43 42.96 -26.37
CA ILE A 174 3.61 43.81 -26.20
C ILE A 174 4.84 42.89 -26.25
N ASN A 175 5.66 43.04 -27.30
CA ASN A 175 6.76 42.14 -27.63
C ASN A 175 8.11 42.64 -27.07
N TYR A 176 8.33 42.45 -25.77
CA TYR A 176 9.65 42.65 -25.15
C TYR A 176 10.27 41.29 -24.78
N LYS A 177 11.55 41.09 -25.12
CA LYS A 177 12.33 39.90 -24.74
C LYS A 177 13.39 40.27 -23.69
N TYR A 178 13.38 39.57 -22.56
CA TYR A 178 14.35 39.76 -21.47
C TYR A 178 15.07 38.44 -21.18
N LYS A 179 16.37 38.53 -20.86
CA LYS A 179 17.16 37.40 -20.33
C LYS A 179 17.41 37.61 -18.85
N ILE A 180 16.93 36.69 -18.02
CA ILE A 180 17.06 36.74 -16.57
C ILE A 180 17.93 35.57 -16.12
N ILE A 181 18.92 35.83 -15.26
CA ILE A 181 19.83 34.83 -14.69
C ILE A 181 19.69 34.87 -13.17
N ILE A 182 19.54 33.70 -12.53
CA ILE A 182 19.41 33.56 -11.08
C ILE A 182 20.62 32.80 -10.53
N CYS A 183 21.35 33.43 -9.60
CA CYS A 183 22.59 32.91 -9.01
C CYS A 183 22.43 32.66 -7.50
N GLY A 184 23.27 31.77 -6.95
CA GLY A 184 23.30 31.44 -5.51
C GLY A 184 23.78 30.01 -5.26
N ASP A 185 24.05 29.67 -4.00
CA ASP A 185 24.63 28.37 -3.61
C ASP A 185 23.73 27.17 -3.97
N PRO A 186 24.28 25.95 -4.12
CA PRO A 186 23.48 24.74 -4.32
C PRO A 186 22.39 24.60 -3.25
N SER A 187 21.25 24.00 -3.62
CA SER A 187 20.13 23.72 -2.70
C SER A 187 19.38 24.93 -2.10
N VAL A 188 19.72 26.18 -2.42
CA VAL A 188 19.00 27.38 -1.88
C VAL A 188 17.63 27.64 -2.52
N GLY A 189 17.08 26.70 -3.30
CA GLY A 189 15.74 26.81 -3.87
C GLY A 189 15.62 27.59 -5.18
N LYS A 190 16.72 27.91 -5.87
CA LYS A 190 16.71 28.62 -7.17
C LYS A 190 15.78 27.97 -8.21
N SER A 191 15.91 26.66 -8.41
CA SER A 191 15.09 25.90 -9.35
C SER A 191 13.61 25.90 -8.94
N SER A 192 13.33 25.81 -7.63
CA SER A 192 11.98 25.91 -7.07
C SER A 192 11.36 27.28 -7.28
N LEU A 193 12.14 28.36 -7.17
CA LEU A 193 11.69 29.73 -7.41
C LEU A 193 11.34 29.95 -8.89
N ILE A 194 12.17 29.47 -9.82
CA ILE A 194 11.89 29.55 -11.27
C ILE A 194 10.60 28.80 -11.58
N LEU A 195 10.48 27.54 -11.14
CA LEU A 195 9.28 26.72 -11.33
C LEU A 195 8.02 27.38 -10.75
N ARG A 196 8.15 28.01 -9.58
CA ARG A 196 7.03 28.74 -8.96
C ARG A 196 6.66 29.99 -9.74
N PHE A 197 7.64 30.71 -10.30
CA PHE A 197 7.38 31.95 -11.02
C PHE A 197 6.87 31.74 -12.45
N THR A 198 7.39 30.73 -13.17
CA THR A 198 6.99 30.43 -14.55
C THR A 198 5.72 29.60 -14.58
N ASN A 199 5.63 28.56 -13.72
CA ASN A 199 4.59 27.53 -13.84
C ASN A 199 3.66 27.50 -12.61
N ASN A 200 3.82 28.39 -11.64
CA ASN A 200 3.09 28.37 -10.36
C ASN A 200 3.20 27.05 -9.57
N ALA A 201 4.19 26.21 -9.89
CA ALA A 201 4.36 24.86 -9.35
C ALA A 201 5.43 24.80 -8.26
N PHE A 202 5.36 23.79 -7.38
CA PHE A 202 6.43 23.47 -6.43
C PHE A 202 6.54 21.96 -6.26
N ARG A 203 7.74 21.39 -6.46
CA ARG A 203 8.00 19.96 -6.26
C ARG A 203 8.49 19.72 -4.83
N ARG A 204 7.83 18.83 -4.09
CA ARG A 204 8.19 18.49 -2.69
C ARG A 204 9.47 17.65 -2.58
N HIS A 205 9.80 16.88 -3.62
CA HIS A 205 11.00 16.06 -3.66
C HIS A 205 12.13 16.81 -4.38
N TYR A 206 13.28 16.93 -3.70
CA TYR A 206 14.47 17.61 -4.20
C TYR A 206 15.17 16.77 -5.27
N ILE A 207 15.19 17.25 -6.52
CA ILE A 207 16.00 16.70 -7.60
C ILE A 207 17.12 17.73 -7.87
N PRO A 208 18.40 17.40 -7.59
CA PRO A 208 19.51 18.31 -7.88
C PRO A 208 19.52 18.69 -9.36
N THR A 209 19.61 19.98 -9.66
CA THR A 209 19.74 20.42 -11.05
C THR A 209 21.19 20.19 -11.49
N LEU A 210 21.40 19.17 -12.32
CA LEU A 210 22.68 18.92 -12.98
C LEU A 210 22.77 19.82 -14.22
N GLY A 211 23.70 20.77 -14.23
CA GLY A 211 23.93 21.67 -15.35
C GLY A 211 23.00 22.89 -15.39
N VAL A 212 22.60 23.32 -16.60
CA VAL A 212 21.80 24.53 -16.83
C VAL A 212 20.38 24.15 -17.28
N ASN A 213 19.37 24.76 -16.65
CA ASN A 213 17.96 24.59 -17.01
C ASN A 213 17.41 25.89 -17.62
N VAL A 214 16.76 25.79 -18.79
CA VAL A 214 16.20 26.93 -19.53
C VAL A 214 14.69 26.73 -19.63
N SER A 215 13.92 27.73 -19.22
CA SER A 215 12.46 27.70 -19.25
C SER A 215 11.92 28.99 -19.86
N ASP A 216 11.02 28.86 -20.85
CA ASP A 216 10.30 29.99 -21.42
C ASP A 216 8.95 30.16 -20.71
N LYS A 217 8.58 31.40 -20.42
CA LYS A 217 7.25 31.76 -19.92
C LYS A 217 6.46 32.34 -21.10
N ILE A 218 5.43 31.61 -21.54
CA ILE A 218 4.44 32.08 -22.53
C ILE A 218 3.36 32.86 -21.77
#